data_AF-L1JPS1-F1
#
_entry.id   AF-L1JPS1-F1
#
_cell.length_a   1.000
_cell.length_b   1.000
_cell.length_c   1.000
_cell.angle_alpha   90.00
_cell.angle_beta   90.00
_cell.angle_gamma   90.00
#
_symmetry.space_group_name_H-M   'P 1'
#
loop_
_entity.id
_entity.type
_entity.pdbx_description
1 polymer ?
#
loop_
_entity_poly.entity_id
_entity_poly.type
_entity_poly.pdbx_seq_one_letter_code
_entity_poly.pdbx_strand_id
1 'polypeptide(L)'
;MLTVNLSEDQREVLSPSSSTTESHVSPQAFESLQSTYNGHRNKHRSVLAQLGLVERERKRNTLTLNELEALPTNTNTYKAIGKMFLMEPCDKLKAELVSANQEGEQSAKKLSEQKAALENALSDSEQKIKDFLDTHGTKEGGEKQE
;
A
#
# COMPACT_ATOMS: atom_id res chain seq x y z
N MET A 1 -37.48 37.45 43.08
CA MET A 1 -36.29 38.29 42.82
C MET A 1 -35.48 38.29 44.11
N LEU A 2 -34.47 37.41 44.21
CA LEU A 2 -33.58 37.33 45.37
C LEU A 2 -32.15 37.37 44.83
N THR A 3 -31.47 38.47 45.16
CA THR A 3 -30.09 38.79 44.83
C THR A 3 -29.23 38.52 46.07
N VAL A 4 -28.26 37.62 45.94
CA VAL A 4 -27.12 37.42 46.86
C VAL A 4 -26.19 36.44 46.13
N ASN A 5 -24.87 36.56 46.05
CA ASN A 5 -23.91 37.52 46.57
C ASN A 5 -22.64 37.36 45.72
N LEU A 6 -22.00 38.47 45.38
CA LEU A 6 -20.69 38.54 44.72
C LEU A 6 -19.60 38.51 45.80
N SER A 7 -18.65 37.59 45.73
CA SER A 7 -17.36 37.67 46.46
C SER A 7 -16.32 36.77 45.79
N GLU A 8 -15.80 37.24 44.65
CA GLU A 8 -14.41 36.96 44.27
C GLU A 8 -13.52 37.82 45.16
N ASP A 9 -12.71 37.22 46.02
CA ASP A 9 -11.26 37.45 46.06
C ASP A 9 -10.63 36.56 47.14
N GLN A 10 -9.54 35.90 46.77
CA GLN A 10 -8.43 35.39 47.58
C GLN A 10 -7.75 34.27 46.78
N ARG A 11 -7.03 34.71 45.73
CA ARG A 11 -5.90 33.97 45.18
C ARG A 11 -4.73 34.12 46.14
N GLU A 12 -4.33 33.04 46.82
CA GLU A 12 -2.99 32.93 47.39
C GLU A 12 -2.37 31.57 47.03
N VAL A 13 -1.52 31.66 46.01
CA VAL A 13 -0.24 30.96 45.78
C VAL A 13 0.14 29.84 46.76
N LEU A 14 0.05 28.60 46.27
CA LEU A 14 0.93 27.50 46.67
C LEU A 14 1.45 26.83 45.40
N SER A 15 2.65 27.19 44.98
CA SER A 15 3.48 26.35 44.12
C SER A 15 4.24 25.35 44.99
N PRO A 16 4.38 24.10 44.54
CA PRO A 16 5.75 23.57 44.47
C PRO A 16 6.03 22.81 43.16
N SER A 17 7.22 23.09 42.64
CA SER A 17 8.06 22.22 41.77
C SER A 17 7.43 21.66 40.49
N SER A 18 7.46 22.47 39.44
CA SER A 18 7.56 21.98 38.06
C SER A 18 8.94 21.33 37.83
N SER A 19 9.03 20.01 38.05
CA SER A 19 10.18 19.21 37.59
C SER A 19 9.84 17.74 37.32
N THR A 20 8.66 17.45 36.78
CA THR A 20 8.41 16.18 36.09
C THR A 20 8.37 16.47 34.60
N THR A 21 9.53 16.39 33.94
CA THR A 21 9.58 16.31 32.49
C THR A 21 9.10 14.92 32.08
N GLU A 22 7.78 14.75 32.00
CA GLU A 22 7.18 13.61 31.29
C GLU A 22 7.67 13.67 29.84
N SER A 23 8.43 12.66 29.41
CA SER A 23 8.84 12.52 28.01
C SER A 23 7.62 12.14 27.16
N HIS A 24 6.79 13.13 26.83
CA HIS A 24 5.61 12.96 26.02
C HIS A 24 6.02 12.59 24.59
N VAL A 25 5.83 11.33 24.21
CA VAL A 25 5.83 10.89 22.81
C VAL A 25 4.89 11.82 22.04
N SER A 26 5.36 12.57 21.04
CA SER A 26 4.47 13.45 20.30
C SER A 26 3.49 12.59 19.47
N PRO A 27 2.19 12.54 19.83
CA PRO A 27 1.25 11.60 19.22
C PRO A 27 1.12 11.84 17.72
N GLN A 28 1.26 13.11 17.33
CA GLN A 28 1.20 13.57 15.96
C GLN A 28 2.36 13.03 15.08
N ALA A 29 3.58 12.92 15.63
CA ALA A 29 4.70 12.38 14.87
C ALA A 29 4.49 10.89 14.61
N PHE A 30 4.13 10.13 15.65
CA PHE A 30 3.83 8.71 15.52
C PHE A 30 2.68 8.42 14.55
N GLU A 31 1.59 9.19 14.64
CA GLU A 31 0.45 9.09 13.73
C GLU A 31 0.87 9.33 12.27
N SER A 32 1.76 10.28 12.01
CA SER A 32 2.28 10.54 10.67
C SER A 32 3.13 9.38 10.11
N LEU A 33 3.95 8.75 10.96
CA LEU A 33 4.73 7.56 10.57
C LEU A 33 3.80 6.39 10.25
N GLN A 34 2.80 6.14 11.11
CA GLN A 34 1.83 5.08 10.88
C GLN A 34 1.00 5.31 9.62
N SER A 35 0.57 6.54 9.37
CA SER A 35 -0.16 6.92 8.16
C SER A 35 0.69 6.65 6.91
N THR A 36 1.97 7.02 6.94
CA THR A 36 2.92 6.76 5.84
C THR A 36 3.10 5.26 5.59
N TYR A 37 3.33 4.47 6.65
CA TYR A 37 3.44 3.02 6.57
C TYR A 37 2.18 2.38 5.95
N ASN A 38 1.00 2.75 6.45
CA ASN A 38 -0.28 2.26 5.93
C ASN A 38 -0.48 2.66 4.46
N GLY A 39 -0.05 3.86 4.08
CA GLY A 39 -0.05 4.32 2.69
C GLY A 39 0.80 3.42 1.78
N HIS A 40 2.03 3.10 2.18
CA HIS A 40 2.89 2.17 1.44
C HIS A 40 2.30 0.77 1.37
N ARG A 41 1.74 0.27 2.49
CA ARG A 41 1.13 -1.07 2.59
C ARG A 41 -0.07 -1.22 1.65
N ASN A 42 -0.93 -0.21 1.60
CA ASN A 42 -2.09 -0.21 0.72
C ASN A 42 -1.68 -0.19 -0.76
N LYS A 43 -0.68 0.63 -1.12
CA LYS A 43 -0.12 0.65 -2.48
C LYS A 43 0.50 -0.69 -2.85
N HIS A 44 1.29 -1.28 -1.95
CA HIS A 44 1.92 -2.59 -2.16
C HIS A 44 0.86 -3.67 -2.43
N ARG A 45 -0.21 -3.71 -1.64
CA ARG A 45 -1.33 -4.64 -1.86
C ARG A 45 -2.00 -4.44 -3.22
N SER A 46 -2.20 -3.19 -3.64
CA SER A 46 -2.77 -2.86 -4.94
C SER A 46 -1.89 -3.36 -6.09
N VAL A 47 -0.57 -3.10 -6.00
CA VAL A 47 0.41 -3.57 -7.00
C VAL A 47 0.41 -5.09 -7.11
N LEU A 48 0.39 -5.81 -5.98
CA LEU A 48 0.31 -7.28 -5.99
C LEU A 48 -0.97 -7.79 -6.68
N ALA A 49 -2.11 -7.15 -6.43
CA ALA A 49 -3.37 -7.51 -7.09
C ALA A 49 -3.30 -7.28 -8.60
N GLN A 50 -2.75 -6.14 -9.03
CA GLN A 50 -2.56 -5.82 -10.45
C GLN A 50 -1.59 -6.80 -11.13
N LEU A 51 -0.50 -7.15 -10.47
CA LEU A 51 0.47 -8.13 -10.97
C LEU A 51 -0.21 -9.48 -11.24
N GLY A 52 -0.98 -9.98 -10.27
CA GLY A 52 -1.72 -11.24 -10.41
C GLY A 52 -2.75 -11.22 -11.54
N LEU A 53 -3.41 -10.09 -11.79
CA LEU A 53 -4.33 -9.94 -12.92
C LEU A 53 -3.59 -10.00 -14.26
N VAL A 54 -2.48 -9.25 -14.39
CA VAL A 54 -1.67 -9.22 -15.62
C VAL A 54 -1.08 -10.59 -15.92
N GLU A 55 -0.54 -11.29 -14.92
CA GLU A 55 0.03 -12.62 -15.09
C GLU A 55 -1.01 -13.66 -15.49
N ARG A 56 -2.20 -13.61 -14.86
CA ARG A 56 -3.32 -14.49 -15.23
C ARG A 56 -3.77 -14.25 -16.67
N GLU A 57 -3.87 -12.98 -17.08
CA GLU A 57 -4.25 -12.59 -18.43
C GLU A 57 -3.23 -13.10 -19.45
N ARG A 58 -1.94 -12.88 -19.21
CA ARG A 58 -0.86 -13.37 -20.07
C ARG A 58 -0.85 -14.89 -20.20
N LYS A 59 -1.06 -15.60 -19.09
CA LYS A 59 -1.15 -17.05 -19.11
C LYS A 59 -2.33 -17.52 -19.96
N ARG A 60 -3.50 -16.87 -19.84
CA ARG A 60 -4.66 -17.18 -20.68
C ARG A 60 -4.35 -16.96 -22.16
N ASN A 61 -3.81 -15.80 -22.52
CA ASN A 61 -3.46 -15.48 -23.90
C ASN A 61 -2.43 -16.45 -24.48
N THR A 62 -1.46 -16.88 -23.68
CA THR A 62 -0.46 -17.89 -24.09
C THR A 62 -1.12 -19.24 -24.35
N LEU A 63 -2.03 -19.69 -23.48
CA LEU A 63 -2.77 -20.94 -23.70
C LEU A 63 -3.64 -20.86 -24.97
N THR A 64 -4.34 -19.75 -25.17
CA THR A 64 -5.14 -19.53 -26.37
C THR A 64 -4.27 -19.47 -27.64
N LEU A 65 -3.09 -18.85 -27.58
CA LEU A 65 -2.14 -18.87 -28.71
C LEU A 65 -1.74 -20.30 -29.08
N ASN A 66 -1.38 -21.12 -28.10
CA ASN A 66 -1.01 -22.52 -28.33
C ASN A 66 -2.17 -23.32 -28.96
N GLU A 67 -3.41 -23.06 -28.54
CA GLU A 67 -4.60 -23.68 -29.13
C GLU A 67 -4.81 -23.23 -30.59
N LEU A 68 -4.61 -21.94 -30.88
CA LEU A 68 -4.73 -21.39 -32.23
C LEU A 68 -3.61 -21.85 -33.18
N GLU A 69 -2.42 -22.15 -32.65
CA GLU A 69 -1.31 -22.70 -33.44
C GLU A 69 -1.59 -24.11 -33.96
N ALA A 70 -2.41 -24.89 -33.25
CA ALA A 70 -2.84 -26.21 -33.69
C ALA A 70 -3.89 -26.17 -34.82
N LEU A 71 -4.42 -24.99 -35.16
CA LEU A 71 -5.43 -24.83 -36.21
C LEU A 71 -4.80 -24.69 -37.61
N PRO A 72 -5.48 -25.19 -38.67
CA PRO A 72 -5.06 -24.98 -40.05
C PRO A 72 -4.95 -23.49 -40.45
N THR A 73 -4.07 -23.18 -41.39
CA THR A 73 -3.71 -21.81 -41.83
C THR A 73 -4.80 -21.00 -42.54
N ASN A 74 -6.04 -21.51 -42.64
CA ASN A 74 -7.18 -20.82 -43.27
C ASN A 74 -8.46 -20.91 -42.42
N THR A 75 -8.31 -21.09 -41.11
CA THR A 75 -9.46 -21.14 -40.21
C THR A 75 -9.92 -19.73 -39.85
N ASN A 76 -11.20 -19.45 -40.07
CA ASN A 76 -11.84 -18.26 -39.51
C ASN A 76 -12.10 -18.48 -38.02
N THR A 77 -11.81 -17.46 -37.21
CA THR A 77 -12.01 -17.46 -35.77
C THR A 77 -13.05 -16.43 -35.38
N TYR A 78 -13.64 -16.56 -34.19
CA TYR A 78 -14.60 -15.60 -33.67
C TYR A 78 -14.08 -14.97 -32.39
N LYS A 79 -13.90 -13.66 -32.41
CA LYS A 79 -13.47 -12.88 -31.26
C LYS A 79 -14.67 -12.26 -30.56
N ALA A 80 -14.75 -12.41 -29.24
CA ALA A 80 -15.79 -11.77 -28.44
C ALA A 80 -15.54 -10.25 -28.33
N ILE A 81 -16.58 -9.45 -28.58
CA ILE A 81 -16.62 -8.00 -28.38
C ILE A 81 -17.89 -7.69 -27.59
N GLY A 82 -17.75 -7.55 -26.26
CA GLY A 82 -18.89 -7.39 -25.36
C GLY A 82 -19.82 -8.61 -25.41
N LYS A 83 -21.04 -8.42 -25.93
CA LYS A 83 -22.04 -9.50 -26.11
C LYS A 83 -22.09 -10.05 -27.54
N MET A 84 -21.20 -9.59 -28.42
CA MET A 84 -21.15 -9.98 -29.83
C MET A 84 -19.90 -10.81 -30.12
N PHE A 85 -19.90 -11.51 -31.24
CA PHE A 85 -18.74 -12.24 -31.77
C PHE A 85 -18.46 -11.78 -33.19
N LEU A 86 -17.23 -11.33 -33.45
CA LEU A 86 -16.77 -10.88 -34.76
C LEU A 86 -15.90 -11.95 -35.41
N MET A 87 -16.19 -12.29 -36.66
CA MET A 87 -15.39 -13.22 -37.43
C MET A 87 -14.11 -12.53 -37.91
N GLU A 88 -12.95 -13.12 -37.61
CA GLU A 88 -11.65 -12.62 -38.03
C GLU A 88 -10.71 -13.79 -38.43
N PRO A 89 -9.78 -13.57 -39.37
CA PRO A 89 -8.76 -14.58 -39.70
C PRO A 89 -7.94 -14.95 -38.47
N CYS A 90 -7.58 -16.24 -38.34
CA CYS A 90 -6.81 -16.75 -37.22
C CYS A 90 -5.49 -15.98 -37.01
N ASP A 91 -4.80 -15.60 -38.09
CA ASP A 91 -3.52 -14.89 -38.02
C ASP A 91 -3.65 -13.51 -37.38
N LYS A 92 -4.77 -12.82 -37.62
CA LYS A 92 -5.03 -11.52 -36.99
C LYS A 92 -5.20 -11.69 -35.49
N LEU A 93 -5.98 -12.68 -35.05
CA LEU A 93 -6.18 -12.98 -33.64
C LEU A 93 -4.86 -13.38 -32.94
N LYS A 94 -4.01 -14.18 -33.60
CA LYS A 94 -2.67 -14.53 -33.11
C LYS A 94 -1.81 -13.28 -32.90
N ALA A 95 -1.74 -12.40 -33.89
CA ALA A 95 -0.95 -11.17 -33.80
C ALA A 95 -1.40 -10.27 -32.63
N GLU A 96 -2.72 -10.13 -32.44
CA GLU A 96 -3.28 -9.37 -31.32
C GLU A 96 -2.95 -9.97 -29.96
N LEU A 97 -3.05 -11.30 -29.81
CA LEU A 97 -2.69 -11.99 -28.56
C LEU A 97 -1.19 -11.86 -28.25
N VAL A 98 -0.32 -11.90 -29.27
CA VAL A 98 1.12 -11.67 -29.12
C VAL A 98 1.38 -10.24 -28.65
N SER A 99 0.76 -9.24 -29.28
CA SER A 99 0.89 -7.83 -28.86
C SER A 99 0.43 -7.63 -27.42
N ALA A 100 -0.75 -8.15 -27.07
CA ALA A 100 -1.30 -8.07 -25.73
C ALA A 100 -0.39 -8.74 -24.68
N ASN A 101 0.25 -9.85 -25.03
CA ASN A 101 1.23 -10.51 -24.15
C ASN A 101 2.50 -9.69 -23.96
N GLN A 102 3.00 -9.01 -24.99
CA GLN A 102 4.16 -8.12 -24.91
C GLN A 102 3.87 -6.88 -24.07
N GLU A 103 2.71 -6.25 -24.26
CA GLU A 103 2.24 -5.13 -23.43
C GLU A 103 2.06 -5.54 -21.97
N GLY A 104 1.46 -6.72 -21.74
CA GLY A 104 1.34 -7.33 -20.43
C GLY A 104 2.71 -7.58 -19.79
N GLU A 105 3.71 -8.02 -20.56
CA GLU A 105 5.07 -8.21 -20.05
C GLU A 105 5.73 -6.92 -19.59
N GLN A 106 5.63 -5.87 -20.39
CA GLN A 106 6.16 -4.56 -20.02
C GLN A 106 5.46 -4.02 -18.78
N SER A 107 4.14 -4.23 -18.68
CA SER A 107 3.35 -3.83 -17.50
C SER A 107 3.76 -4.62 -16.26
N ALA A 108 3.96 -5.95 -16.38
CA ALA A 108 4.43 -6.79 -15.28
C ALA A 108 5.83 -6.38 -14.79
N LYS A 109 6.76 -6.04 -15.70
CA LYS A 109 8.09 -5.53 -15.34
C LYS A 109 8.00 -4.24 -14.52
N LYS A 110 7.21 -3.27 -14.98
CA LYS A 110 6.98 -2.00 -14.26
C LYS A 110 6.36 -2.23 -12.88
N LEU A 111 5.34 -3.08 -12.78
CA LEU A 111 4.70 -3.41 -11.50
C LEU A 111 5.65 -4.17 -10.56
N SER A 112 6.52 -5.03 -11.08
CA SER A 112 7.54 -5.72 -10.29
C SER A 112 8.60 -4.77 -9.73
N GLU A 113 9.04 -3.78 -10.52
CA GLU A 113 9.94 -2.73 -10.04
C GLU A 113 9.27 -1.87 -8.96
N GLN A 114 8.01 -1.50 -9.16
CA GLN A 114 7.22 -0.77 -8.17
C GLN A 114 7.01 -1.57 -6.87
N LYS A 115 6.78 -2.89 -6.99
CA LYS A 115 6.70 -3.79 -5.85
C LYS A 115 7.99 -3.75 -5.03
N ALA A 116 9.14 -3.95 -5.67
CA ALA A 116 10.45 -3.94 -5.00
C ALA A 116 10.73 -2.60 -4.31
N ALA A 117 10.41 -1.48 -4.97
CA ALA A 117 10.55 -0.16 -4.38
C ALA A 117 9.66 0.03 -3.13
N LEU A 118 8.42 -0.47 -3.16
CA LEU A 118 7.49 -0.41 -2.04
C LEU A 118 7.88 -1.35 -0.90
N GLU A 119 8.47 -2.51 -1.18
CA GLU A 119 9.01 -3.43 -0.17
C GLU A 119 10.13 -2.75 0.63
N ASN A 120 11.06 -2.08 -0.06
CA ASN A 120 12.11 -1.29 0.59
C ASN A 120 11.50 -0.13 1.42
N ALA A 121 10.56 0.62 0.85
CA ALA A 121 9.91 1.72 1.54
C ALA A 121 9.11 1.26 2.78
N LEU A 122 8.54 0.05 2.76
CA LEU A 122 7.88 -0.57 3.91
C LEU A 122 8.89 -0.90 5.00
N SER A 123 10.00 -1.57 4.65
CA SER A 123 11.08 -1.90 5.59
C SER A 123 11.65 -0.63 6.25
N ASP A 124 11.91 0.41 5.47
CA ASP A 124 12.40 1.70 5.98
C ASP A 124 11.38 2.36 6.92
N SER A 125 10.08 2.26 6.61
CA SER A 125 9.02 2.83 7.44
C SER A 125 8.85 2.05 8.74
N GLU A 126 8.98 0.72 8.70
CA GLU A 126 8.96 -0.14 9.88
C GLU A 126 10.14 0.15 10.81
N GLN A 127 11.34 0.31 10.24
CA GLN A 127 12.53 0.65 11.03
C GLN A 127 12.37 2.00 11.71
N LYS A 128 11.87 3.03 11.00
CA LYS A 128 11.60 4.35 11.59
C LYS A 128 10.60 4.29 12.73
N ILE A 129 9.54 3.49 12.61
CA ILE A 129 8.57 3.28 13.68
C ILE A 129 9.25 2.60 14.87
N LYS A 130 10.06 1.57 14.65
CA LYS A 130 10.79 0.88 15.70
C LYS A 130 11.76 1.79 16.44
N ASP A 131 12.58 2.54 15.71
CA ASP A 131 13.55 3.49 16.29
C ASP A 131 12.83 4.56 17.12
N PHE A 132 11.67 5.03 16.64
CA PHE A 132 10.83 5.97 17.39
C PHE A 132 10.29 5.36 18.69
N LEU A 133 9.92 4.08 18.69
CA LEU A 133 9.49 3.40 19.92
C LEU A 133 10.65 3.12 20.88
N ASP A 134 11.82 2.72 20.39
CA ASP A 134 12.99 2.40 21.23
C ASP A 134 13.55 3.65 21.90
N THR A 135 13.63 4.77 21.17
CA THR A 135 14.12 6.07 21.69
C THR A 135 13.19 6.65 22.76
N HIS A 136 11.89 6.39 22.66
CA HIS A 136 10.89 6.94 23.58
C HIS A 136 10.37 5.94 24.64
N GLY A 137 10.64 4.63 24.50
CA GLY A 137 10.17 3.57 25.40
C GLY A 137 11.19 3.06 26.43
N THR A 138 12.48 3.40 26.31
CA THR A 138 13.56 2.75 27.10
C THR A 138 13.91 3.46 28.43
N LYS A 139 13.15 4.48 28.88
CA LYS A 139 13.50 5.25 30.11
C LYS A 139 12.76 4.88 31.41
N GLU A 140 12.02 3.77 31.48
CA GLU A 140 11.27 3.40 32.71
C GLU A 140 11.88 2.27 33.57
N GLY A 141 13.08 1.76 33.25
CA GLY A 141 13.53 0.46 33.79
C GLY A 141 14.77 0.42 34.69
N GLY A 142 15.23 1.52 35.30
CA GLY A 142 16.55 1.52 35.93
C GLY A 142 16.76 2.46 37.12
N GLU A 143 16.12 2.17 38.26
CA GLU A 143 16.66 2.54 39.57
C GLU A 143 16.43 1.37 40.54
N LYS A 144 17.45 0.51 40.68
CA LYS A 144 17.57 -0.35 41.86
C LYS A 144 18.10 0.54 42.98
N GLN A 145 17.27 0.77 43.98
CA GLN A 145 17.67 1.41 45.23
C GLN A 145 18.73 0.56 45.94
N GLU A 146 19.75 1.27 46.42
CA GLU A 146 20.90 0.81 47.19
C GLU A 146 20.52 0.43 48.64
#